data_AF-A0A9P6EIQ5-F1
#
_entry.id   AF-A0A9P6EIQ5-F1
#
_cell.length_a   1.000
_cell.length_b   1.000
_cell.length_c   1.000
_cell.angle_alpha   90.00
_cell.angle_beta   90.00
_cell.angle_gamma   90.00
#
_symmetry.space_group_name_H-M   'P 1'
#
loop_
_entity.id
_entity.type
_entity.pdbx_description
1 polymer ?
#
loop_
_entity_poly.entity_id
_entity_poly.type
_entity_poly.pdbx_seq_one_letter_code
_entity_poly.pdbx_strand_id
1 'polypeptide(L)'
;MITYSSQHRPPSLSEQDGLGAREGHSQWEEGWQDGGSSGEVQDGLADNNSAATSTDVEEVEALVRSYLSLLEKKPTLFDKISNKIITIANRSEHEEDARTLYQVIMLVFERAIEGSNSPQVYAKLSRKMMEWVSPKIRHEGIKSHTSGTPIVGGQLIRKFLLNKCQENFEELASLKEDGSEEVAIRRRRLVGVTKFIGELFKLQMLTERIVHECIKLLLSETEDPVHLESVCALLMTAGLMLDTPKARSHMDVYFHRMELVSESTQLPTYTKRSLKVVCNLRRVKWVPDTTLSINRQSSLDGLTETSSIPGTINHDSGVGPKNIQPLHLKDYIKLEERAITFFRIKSINSDCFIGVPPEQRCILLEWLIQNALHREERDVWLLAALFSFAASTHLLSAQSFVEAFSSIESTNRPLGDRAKLDILRKSAGLPE
;
A
#
# COMPACT_ATOMS: atom_id res chain seq x y z
N MET A 1 -21.15 80.99 -7.73
CA MET A 1 -21.39 81.27 -9.16
C MET A 1 -20.16 80.80 -9.91
N ILE A 2 -20.32 79.88 -10.89
CA ILE A 2 -19.42 79.67 -12.06
C ILE A 2 -18.04 79.04 -11.67
N THR A 3 -17.55 77.87 -12.13
CA THR A 3 -17.84 76.99 -13.29
C THR A 3 -17.00 75.70 -13.30
N TYR A 4 -17.52 74.68 -14.02
CA TYR A 4 -16.89 73.57 -14.80
C TYR A 4 -15.90 72.59 -14.12
N SER A 5 -16.27 71.31 -13.92
CA SER A 5 -16.20 70.14 -14.86
C SER A 5 -14.76 69.63 -15.04
N SER A 6 -14.40 68.38 -14.80
CA SER A 6 -14.91 67.18 -15.47
C SER A 6 -14.34 65.89 -14.85
N GLN A 7 -15.14 64.82 -14.92
CA GLN A 7 -14.78 63.40 -15.00
C GLN A 7 -14.37 62.59 -13.75
N HIS A 8 -15.26 61.62 -13.50
CA HIS A 8 -15.20 60.46 -12.62
C HIS A 8 -13.91 59.63 -12.67
N ARG A 9 -13.34 59.39 -11.48
CA ARG A 9 -12.81 58.08 -11.06
C ARG A 9 -12.97 57.98 -9.54
N PRO A 10 -13.82 57.09 -8.98
CA PRO A 10 -13.77 56.84 -7.55
C PRO A 10 -12.54 55.99 -7.19
N PRO A 11 -11.94 56.20 -6.01
CA PRO A 11 -10.68 55.60 -5.61
C PRO A 11 -10.86 54.25 -4.89
N SER A 12 -9.75 53.51 -4.87
CA SER A 12 -9.42 52.35 -4.05
C SER A 12 -10.13 52.23 -2.70
N LEU A 13 -10.70 51.05 -2.42
CA LEU A 13 -11.10 50.61 -1.09
C LEU A 13 -10.10 49.58 -0.57
N SER A 14 -9.29 50.07 0.38
CA SER A 14 -8.71 49.44 1.57
C SER A 14 -8.95 47.95 1.83
N GLU A 15 -7.83 47.26 2.06
CA GLU A 15 -7.56 46.34 3.20
C GLU A 15 -8.79 45.71 3.87
N GLN A 16 -9.02 44.43 3.54
CA GLN A 16 -9.40 43.42 4.52
C GLN A 16 -8.51 42.20 4.30
N ASP A 17 -7.35 42.25 4.96
CA ASP A 17 -6.62 41.07 5.39
C ASP A 17 -7.45 40.29 6.43
N GLY A 18 -7.30 38.97 6.43
CA GLY A 18 -7.72 38.13 7.54
C GLY A 18 -8.64 36.97 7.16
N LEU A 19 -8.21 36.09 6.25
CA LEU A 19 -8.58 34.68 6.36
C LEU A 19 -7.85 34.10 7.57
N GLY A 20 -8.33 34.48 8.76
CA GLY A 20 -7.92 33.87 10.00
C GLY A 20 -8.20 32.38 9.94
N ALA A 21 -7.18 31.61 10.31
CA ALA A 21 -7.30 30.20 10.66
C ALA A 21 -8.47 30.04 11.63
N ARG A 22 -9.64 29.64 11.10
CA ARG A 22 -10.68 29.05 11.92
C ARG A 22 -10.22 27.63 12.17
N GLU A 23 -9.81 27.37 13.40
CA GLU A 23 -9.81 26.04 14.02
C GLU A 23 -11.20 25.43 13.80
N GLY A 24 -11.34 24.73 12.68
CA GLY A 24 -12.52 23.95 12.39
C GLY A 24 -12.41 22.68 13.21
N HIS A 25 -13.25 22.56 14.23
CA HIS A 25 -13.61 21.28 14.84
C HIS A 25 -13.73 20.23 13.73
N SER A 26 -12.82 19.27 13.73
CA SER A 26 -12.70 18.30 12.65
C SER A 26 -13.96 17.44 12.62
N GLN A 27 -14.70 17.48 11.50
CA GLN A 27 -15.93 16.70 11.22
C GLN A 27 -15.75 15.15 11.29
N TRP A 28 -14.58 14.71 11.74
CA TRP A 28 -14.05 13.36 11.98
C TRP A 28 -14.73 12.65 13.13
N GLU A 29 -15.11 13.45 14.11
CA GLU A 29 -15.76 13.01 15.33
C GLU A 29 -17.00 12.16 15.00
N GLU A 30 -17.97 12.67 14.24
CA GLU A 30 -19.24 11.96 14.01
C GLU A 30 -19.13 10.67 13.16
N GLY A 31 -18.10 10.53 12.32
CA GLY A 31 -17.97 9.39 11.39
C GLY A 31 -17.30 8.16 11.97
N TRP A 32 -16.40 8.40 12.92
CA TRP A 32 -15.83 7.36 13.77
C TRP A 32 -16.59 7.23 15.09
N GLN A 33 -17.48 8.16 15.47
CA GLN A 33 -18.25 8.13 16.72
C GLN A 33 -19.35 7.07 16.82
N ASP A 34 -19.83 6.48 15.71
CA ASP A 34 -20.56 5.19 15.76
C ASP A 34 -19.64 4.03 16.23
N GLY A 35 -18.34 4.31 16.34
CA GLY A 35 -17.32 3.61 17.09
C GLY A 35 -16.53 4.54 18.01
N GLY A 36 -17.20 5.43 18.76
CA GLY A 36 -16.78 6.21 19.93
C GLY A 36 -15.58 7.17 19.90
N SER A 37 -15.84 8.45 20.20
CA SER A 37 -14.83 9.47 20.51
C SER A 37 -14.04 9.17 21.78
N SER A 38 -12.79 9.62 21.75
CA SER A 38 -11.75 9.54 22.77
C SER A 38 -12.17 10.08 24.13
N GLY A 39 -12.22 9.20 25.13
CA GLY A 39 -11.43 9.51 26.31
C GLY A 39 -9.98 9.21 25.92
N GLU A 40 -9.06 10.14 26.20
CA GLU A 40 -7.63 9.87 26.09
C GLU A 40 -7.35 8.52 26.77
N VAL A 41 -7.08 7.47 26.00
CA VAL A 41 -6.28 6.36 26.53
C VAL A 41 -4.88 6.91 26.53
N GLN A 42 -4.60 7.70 27.57
CA GLN A 42 -3.26 8.11 27.91
C GLN A 42 -2.43 6.83 27.93
N ASP A 43 -1.29 6.85 27.26
CA ASP A 43 -0.29 5.78 27.25
C ASP A 43 0.30 5.69 28.68
N GLY A 44 -0.52 5.11 29.57
CA GLY A 44 -0.35 5.05 30.99
C GLY A 44 -0.26 3.58 31.38
N LEU A 45 0.87 2.96 31.05
CA LEU A 45 1.46 1.93 31.90
C LEU A 45 1.82 2.59 33.25
N ALA A 46 0.81 2.97 34.01
CA ALA A 46 0.92 3.47 35.37
C ALA A 46 0.06 2.58 36.25
N ASP A 47 0.74 1.60 36.84
CA ASP A 47 0.47 0.93 38.11
C ASP A 47 -0.91 1.21 38.70
N ASN A 48 -1.87 0.31 38.48
CA ASN A 48 -2.93 0.03 39.46
C ASN A 48 -3.53 -1.37 39.24
N ASN A 49 -3.10 -2.29 40.12
CA ASN A 49 -3.71 -3.54 40.57
C ASN A 49 -4.71 -4.27 39.64
N SER A 50 -4.15 -5.05 38.72
CA SER A 50 -4.67 -6.40 38.40
C SER A 50 -3.46 -7.35 38.35
N ALA A 51 -3.60 -8.54 38.93
CA ALA A 51 -2.50 -9.41 39.34
C ALA A 51 -1.78 -10.17 38.19
N ALA A 52 -1.35 -9.46 37.15
CA ALA A 52 -0.44 -9.98 36.13
C ALA A 52 0.98 -9.47 36.42
N THR A 53 1.94 -10.39 36.60
CA THR A 53 3.36 -10.03 36.72
C THR A 53 3.88 -9.53 35.37
N SER A 54 4.90 -8.67 35.34
CA SER A 54 5.54 -8.22 34.08
C SER A 54 5.95 -9.39 33.17
N THR A 55 6.29 -10.52 33.79
CA THR A 55 6.62 -11.78 33.12
C THR A 55 5.46 -12.37 32.30
N ASP A 56 4.21 -12.22 32.74
CA ASP A 56 3.04 -12.75 32.02
C ASP A 56 2.76 -11.96 30.73
N VAL A 57 2.95 -10.64 30.77
CA VAL A 57 2.79 -9.74 29.61
C VAL A 57 3.82 -10.06 28.52
N GLU A 58 5.09 -10.25 28.91
CA GLU A 58 6.18 -10.62 28.00
C GLU A 58 5.98 -12.02 27.42
N GLU A 59 5.50 -12.98 28.22
CA GLU A 59 5.20 -14.34 27.77
C GLU A 59 4.08 -14.34 26.72
N VAL A 60 2.97 -13.63 26.99
CA VAL A 60 1.86 -13.46 26.05
C VAL A 60 2.36 -12.85 24.74
N GLU A 61 3.17 -11.79 24.80
CA GLU A 61 3.72 -11.16 23.60
C GLU A 61 4.56 -12.12 22.77
N ALA A 62 5.54 -12.80 23.38
CA ALA A 62 6.43 -13.72 22.70
C ALA A 62 5.65 -14.86 22.03
N LEU A 63 4.65 -15.39 22.73
CA LEU A 63 3.82 -16.49 22.24
C LEU A 63 2.93 -16.05 21.06
N VAL A 64 2.29 -14.89 21.17
CA VAL A 64 1.43 -14.34 20.10
C VAL A 64 2.27 -13.98 18.87
N ARG A 65 3.42 -13.31 19.03
CA ARG A 65 4.34 -13.02 17.91
C ARG A 65 4.81 -14.30 17.21
N SER A 66 5.09 -15.36 17.97
CA SER A 66 5.41 -16.68 17.42
C SER A 66 4.28 -17.28 16.59
N TYR A 67 3.03 -17.21 17.09
CA TYR A 67 1.87 -17.67 16.33
C TYR A 67 1.57 -16.83 15.09
N LEU A 68 1.72 -15.51 15.15
CA LEU A 68 1.54 -14.62 13.98
C LEU A 68 2.58 -14.90 12.89
N SER A 69 3.84 -15.16 13.28
CA SER A 69 4.89 -15.58 12.35
C SER A 69 4.59 -16.94 11.72
N LEU A 70 4.06 -17.88 12.51
CA LEU A 70 3.65 -19.19 11.98
C LEU A 70 2.44 -19.09 11.06
N LEU A 71 1.51 -18.17 11.34
CA LEU A 71 0.31 -17.93 10.53
C LEU A 71 0.67 -17.46 9.12
N GLU A 72 1.64 -16.54 9.01
CA GLU A 72 2.17 -16.08 7.73
C GLU A 72 2.85 -17.21 6.96
N LYS A 73 3.68 -18.02 7.65
CA LYS A 73 4.43 -19.13 7.02
C LYS A 73 3.54 -20.31 6.63
N LYS A 74 2.43 -20.54 7.35
CA LYS A 74 1.55 -21.71 7.16
C LYS A 74 0.07 -21.32 7.18
N PRO A 75 -0.45 -20.67 6.12
CA PRO A 75 -1.85 -20.28 6.03
C PRO A 75 -2.82 -21.48 6.09
N THR A 76 -2.40 -22.68 5.70
CA THR A 76 -3.20 -23.92 5.80
C THR A 76 -3.52 -24.32 7.24
N LEU A 77 -2.72 -23.85 8.21
CA LEU A 77 -2.95 -24.08 9.63
C LEU A 77 -3.73 -22.95 10.31
N PHE A 78 -4.36 -22.06 9.52
CA PHE A 78 -5.06 -20.88 10.01
C PHE A 78 -5.98 -21.20 11.18
N ASP A 79 -6.83 -22.22 11.07
CA ASP A 79 -7.79 -22.53 12.14
C ASP A 79 -7.13 -22.98 13.44
N LYS A 80 -6.10 -23.82 13.35
CA LYS A 80 -5.38 -24.30 14.53
C LYS A 80 -4.63 -23.16 15.23
N ILE A 81 -3.98 -22.29 14.46
CA ILE A 81 -3.18 -21.18 15.01
C ILE A 81 -4.08 -20.08 15.56
N SER A 82 -5.10 -19.67 14.80
CA SER A 82 -6.07 -18.66 15.26
C SER A 82 -6.80 -19.10 16.53
N ASN A 83 -7.17 -20.38 16.65
CA ASN A 83 -7.79 -20.89 17.88
C ASN A 83 -6.86 -20.73 19.09
N LYS A 84 -5.55 -20.94 18.94
CA LYS A 84 -4.58 -20.72 20.03
C LYS A 84 -4.47 -19.25 20.42
N ILE A 85 -4.46 -18.34 19.44
CA ILE A 85 -4.47 -16.89 19.69
C ILE A 85 -5.77 -16.50 20.42
N ILE A 86 -6.92 -17.02 20.01
CA ILE A 86 -8.22 -16.78 20.68
C ILE A 86 -8.22 -17.33 22.11
N THR A 87 -7.60 -18.50 22.35
CA THR A 87 -7.44 -19.04 23.71
C THR A 87 -6.65 -18.09 24.61
N ILE A 88 -5.60 -17.45 24.08
CA ILE A 88 -4.84 -16.43 24.82
C ILE A 88 -5.71 -15.20 25.06
N ALA A 89 -6.37 -14.69 24.01
CA ALA A 89 -7.25 -13.52 24.12
C ALA A 89 -8.40 -13.72 25.14
N ASN A 90 -8.93 -14.94 25.27
CA ASN A 90 -9.98 -15.28 26.23
C ASN A 90 -9.52 -15.30 27.69
N ARG A 91 -8.21 -15.20 27.99
CA ARG A 91 -7.72 -15.01 29.36
C ARG A 91 -8.27 -13.71 29.97
N SER A 92 -8.58 -12.72 29.14
CA SER A 92 -9.23 -11.46 29.54
C SER A 92 -10.64 -11.60 30.11
N GLU A 93 -11.23 -12.80 30.17
CA GLU A 93 -12.49 -13.01 30.93
C GLU A 93 -12.32 -12.69 32.43
N HIS A 94 -11.09 -12.77 32.93
CA HIS A 94 -10.74 -12.51 34.32
C HIS A 94 -10.08 -11.14 34.53
N GLU A 95 -10.06 -10.27 33.51
CA GLU A 95 -9.49 -8.93 33.54
C GLU A 95 -10.61 -7.87 33.47
N GLU A 96 -10.46 -6.78 34.22
CA GLU A 96 -11.42 -5.66 34.22
C GLU A 96 -11.16 -4.66 33.08
N ASP A 97 -9.93 -4.61 32.58
CA ASP A 97 -9.43 -3.73 31.52
C ASP A 97 -9.20 -4.46 30.18
N ALA A 98 -9.51 -5.76 30.10
CA ALA A 98 -9.28 -6.59 28.91
C ALA A 98 -7.85 -6.47 28.33
N ARG A 99 -6.84 -6.29 29.21
CA ARG A 99 -5.44 -6.04 28.85
C ARG A 99 -4.86 -7.06 27.88
N THR A 100 -5.03 -8.36 28.15
CA THR A 100 -4.50 -9.42 27.28
C THR A 100 -5.13 -9.38 25.89
N LEU A 101 -6.45 -9.18 25.80
CA LEU A 101 -7.16 -9.00 24.54
C LEU A 101 -6.63 -7.78 23.78
N TYR A 102 -6.45 -6.64 24.47
CA TYR A 102 -5.90 -5.43 23.87
C TYR A 102 -4.50 -5.67 23.31
N GLN A 103 -3.60 -6.29 24.09
CA GLN A 103 -2.24 -6.63 23.67
C GLN A 103 -2.25 -7.53 22.42
N VAL A 104 -3.08 -8.58 22.40
CA VAL A 104 -3.22 -9.45 21.22
C VAL A 104 -3.65 -8.66 19.99
N ILE A 105 -4.61 -7.75 20.12
CA ILE A 105 -5.10 -6.91 19.01
C ILE A 105 -3.99 -5.97 18.51
N MET A 106 -3.21 -5.37 19.41
CA MET A 106 -2.11 -4.48 19.03
C MET A 106 -1.04 -5.24 18.24
N LEU A 107 -0.67 -6.44 18.68
CA LEU A 107 0.28 -7.29 17.96
C LEU A 107 -0.24 -7.72 16.57
N VAL A 108 -1.53 -8.00 16.44
CA VAL A 108 -2.16 -8.29 15.14
C VAL A 108 -2.13 -7.07 14.23
N PHE A 109 -2.42 -5.88 14.76
CA PHE A 109 -2.40 -4.63 14.02
C PHE A 109 -0.99 -4.29 13.53
N GLU A 110 0.00 -4.26 14.42
CA GLU A 110 1.41 -4.02 14.08
C GLU A 110 1.85 -4.91 12.92
N ARG A 111 1.54 -6.21 13.04
CA ARG A 111 1.93 -7.19 12.04
C ARG A 111 1.23 -7.01 10.70
N ALA A 112 0.00 -6.50 10.70
CA ALA A 112 -0.75 -6.21 9.49
C ALA A 112 -0.20 -5.00 8.72
N ILE A 113 0.40 -4.02 9.41
CA ILE A 113 0.86 -2.76 8.82
C ILE A 113 2.36 -2.74 8.48
N GLU A 114 3.14 -3.72 8.93
CA GLU A 114 4.58 -3.86 8.67
C GLU A 114 4.96 -4.07 7.18
N GLY A 115 3.98 -4.18 6.27
CA GLY A 115 4.23 -4.26 4.82
C GLY A 115 4.54 -5.67 4.30
N SER A 116 4.25 -6.72 5.08
CA SER A 116 4.25 -8.11 4.58
C SER A 116 3.04 -8.36 3.65
N ASN A 117 3.18 -9.30 2.72
CA ASN A 117 2.20 -9.60 1.65
C ASN A 117 0.89 -10.28 2.15
N SER A 118 0.39 -10.03 3.35
CA SER A 118 -0.81 -10.72 3.86
C SER A 118 -1.67 -9.96 4.89
N PRO A 119 -2.00 -8.66 4.71
CA PRO A 119 -3.00 -7.98 5.56
C PRO A 119 -4.35 -8.72 5.60
N GLN A 120 -4.68 -9.47 4.55
CA GLN A 120 -5.86 -10.34 4.47
C GLN A 120 -5.92 -11.38 5.60
N VAL A 121 -4.76 -11.98 5.93
CA VAL A 121 -4.68 -13.06 6.92
C VAL A 121 -4.96 -12.50 8.32
N TYR A 122 -4.41 -11.33 8.62
CA TYR A 122 -4.63 -10.65 9.88
C TYR A 122 -6.05 -10.09 9.99
N ALA A 123 -6.62 -9.57 8.91
CA ALA A 123 -8.03 -9.15 8.90
C ALA A 123 -8.97 -10.33 9.15
N LYS A 124 -8.67 -11.50 8.54
CA LYS A 124 -9.41 -12.74 8.78
C LYS A 124 -9.28 -13.21 10.23
N LEU A 125 -8.10 -13.09 10.83
CA LEU A 125 -7.89 -13.37 12.25
C LEU A 125 -8.73 -12.43 13.12
N SER A 126 -8.70 -11.13 12.88
CA SER A 126 -9.52 -10.14 13.58
C SER A 126 -11.01 -10.45 13.50
N ARG A 127 -11.50 -10.84 12.32
CA ARG A 127 -12.90 -11.25 12.12
C ARG A 127 -13.24 -12.50 12.93
N LYS A 128 -12.37 -13.51 12.93
CA LYS A 128 -12.57 -14.72 13.71
C LYS A 128 -12.52 -14.44 15.21
N MET A 129 -11.60 -13.59 15.68
CA MET A 129 -11.58 -13.18 17.09
C MET A 129 -12.90 -12.49 17.48
N MET A 130 -13.44 -11.63 16.61
CA MET A 130 -14.74 -10.97 16.85
C MET A 130 -15.90 -11.98 17.03
N GLU A 131 -15.85 -13.12 16.35
CA GLU A 131 -16.91 -14.12 16.40
C GLU A 131 -16.77 -15.11 17.57
N TRP A 132 -15.54 -15.38 18.03
CA TRP A 132 -15.23 -16.52 18.90
C TRP A 132 -14.66 -16.15 20.28
N VAL A 133 -14.39 -14.87 20.53
CA VAL A 133 -13.98 -14.40 21.85
C VAL A 133 -15.16 -14.44 22.83
N SER A 134 -14.88 -14.73 24.11
CA SER A 134 -15.88 -14.88 25.16
C SER A 134 -16.74 -13.61 25.29
N PRO A 135 -18.08 -13.74 25.29
CA PRO A 135 -18.98 -12.59 25.43
C PRO A 135 -18.91 -11.93 26.82
N LYS A 136 -18.21 -12.56 27.78
CA LYS A 136 -18.04 -12.04 29.14
C LYS A 136 -16.89 -11.05 29.28
N ILE A 137 -15.98 -11.01 28.31
CA ILE A 137 -14.87 -10.06 28.32
C ILE A 137 -15.45 -8.65 28.23
N ARG A 138 -15.02 -7.79 29.15
CA ARG A 138 -15.49 -6.41 29.28
C ARG A 138 -14.30 -5.51 29.54
N HIS A 139 -14.46 -4.23 29.25
CA HIS A 139 -13.53 -3.19 29.66
C HIS A 139 -14.34 -2.12 30.38
N GLU A 140 -14.10 -1.90 31.68
CA GLU A 140 -14.97 -1.03 32.51
C GLU A 140 -15.04 0.43 32.01
N GLY A 141 -13.94 0.93 31.44
CA GLY A 141 -13.86 2.25 30.84
C GLY A 141 -14.51 2.41 29.45
N ILE A 142 -14.97 1.33 28.79
CA ILE A 142 -15.47 1.39 27.40
C ILE A 142 -16.96 1.08 27.34
N LYS A 143 -17.73 2.10 26.98
CA LYS A 143 -19.20 2.01 26.83
C LYS A 143 -19.60 2.48 25.44
N SER A 144 -20.73 1.97 24.97
CA SER A 144 -21.38 2.47 23.77
C SER A 144 -21.97 3.84 24.05
N HIS A 145 -21.70 4.82 23.18
CA HIS A 145 -22.23 6.18 23.34
C HIS A 145 -23.73 6.25 23.05
N THR A 146 -24.23 5.43 22.13
CA THR A 146 -25.64 5.45 21.71
C THR A 146 -26.57 4.86 22.77
N SER A 147 -26.10 3.84 23.50
CA SER A 147 -26.92 3.09 24.46
C SER A 147 -26.43 3.21 25.91
N GLY A 148 -25.25 3.76 26.16
CA GLY A 148 -24.59 3.78 27.48
C GLY A 148 -24.19 2.39 28.00
N THR A 149 -24.44 1.33 27.23
CA THR A 149 -24.21 -0.05 27.65
C THR A 149 -22.74 -0.41 27.52
N PRO A 150 -22.18 -1.25 28.42
CA PRO A 150 -20.82 -1.73 28.30
C PRO A 150 -20.64 -2.49 26.97
N ILE A 151 -19.54 -2.21 26.27
CA ILE A 151 -19.16 -2.98 25.09
C ILE A 151 -18.48 -4.26 25.58
N VAL A 152 -18.93 -5.41 25.08
CA VAL A 152 -18.46 -6.73 25.56
C VAL A 152 -18.10 -7.66 24.41
N GLY A 153 -17.23 -8.63 24.71
CA GLY A 153 -16.80 -9.69 23.81
C GLY A 153 -16.28 -9.18 22.48
N GLY A 154 -16.77 -9.76 21.38
CA GLY A 154 -16.35 -9.45 20.02
C GLY A 154 -16.42 -7.97 19.62
N GLN A 155 -17.35 -7.20 20.20
CA GLN A 155 -17.50 -5.78 19.87
C GLN A 155 -16.32 -4.94 20.38
N LEU A 156 -15.63 -5.39 21.44
CA LEU A 156 -14.40 -4.75 21.92
C LEU A 156 -13.29 -4.83 20.87
N ILE A 157 -13.19 -5.95 20.14
CA ILE A 157 -12.18 -6.09 19.08
C ILE A 157 -12.40 -5.07 17.97
N ARG A 158 -13.66 -4.90 17.56
CA ARG A 158 -14.03 -3.86 16.59
C ARG A 158 -13.61 -2.49 17.09
N LYS A 159 -13.96 -2.16 18.34
CA LYS A 159 -13.70 -0.87 18.97
C LYS A 159 -12.19 -0.58 19.09
N PHE A 160 -11.39 -1.52 19.57
CA PHE A 160 -9.95 -1.37 19.69
C PHE A 160 -9.25 -1.22 18.33
N LEU A 161 -9.61 -2.04 17.35
CA LEU A 161 -9.03 -1.93 16.00
C LEU A 161 -9.41 -0.62 15.34
N LEU A 162 -10.66 -0.17 15.49
CA LEU A 162 -11.11 1.13 14.99
C LEU A 162 -10.28 2.26 15.59
N ASN A 163 -10.23 2.35 16.91
CA ASN A 163 -9.46 3.38 17.61
C ASN A 163 -8.00 3.39 17.14
N LYS A 164 -7.36 2.21 17.06
CA LYS A 164 -5.95 2.15 16.68
C LYS A 164 -5.71 2.50 15.21
N CYS A 165 -6.60 2.06 14.31
CA CYS A 165 -6.54 2.45 12.90
C CYS A 165 -6.70 3.96 12.75
N GLN A 166 -7.60 4.59 13.51
CA GLN A 166 -7.82 6.02 13.48
C GLN A 166 -6.58 6.78 13.95
N GLU A 167 -6.10 6.47 15.15
CA GLU A 167 -4.92 7.10 15.76
C GLU A 167 -3.71 7.04 14.83
N ASN A 168 -3.38 5.83 14.33
CA ASN A 168 -2.24 5.65 13.43
C ASN A 168 -2.46 6.34 12.09
N PHE A 169 -3.68 6.33 11.55
CA PHE A 169 -3.96 6.98 10.27
C PHE A 169 -3.84 8.50 10.38
N GLU A 170 -4.39 9.11 11.42
CA GLU A 170 -4.33 10.56 11.63
C GLU A 170 -2.89 11.01 11.89
N GLU A 171 -2.18 10.32 12.78
CA GLU A 171 -0.76 10.56 13.06
C GLU A 171 0.08 10.46 11.76
N LEU A 172 -0.01 9.33 11.06
CA LEU A 172 0.75 9.07 9.84
C LEU A 172 0.24 9.85 8.62
N ALA A 173 -0.87 10.57 8.71
CA ALA A 173 -1.31 11.50 7.68
C ALA A 173 -0.83 12.92 8.00
N SER A 174 -0.74 13.32 9.27
CA SER A 174 -0.36 14.68 9.64
C SER A 174 1.14 14.95 9.67
N LEU A 175 2.01 13.93 9.86
CA LEU A 175 3.47 14.18 9.85
C LEU A 175 3.94 14.77 8.51
N LYS A 176 4.89 15.69 8.60
CA LYS A 176 5.69 16.17 7.47
C LYS A 176 7.13 15.81 7.80
N GLU A 177 7.71 14.94 7.00
CA GLU A 177 9.05 14.39 7.24
C GLU A 177 10.01 14.93 6.18
N ASP A 178 11.17 15.40 6.63
CA ASP A 178 12.17 16.03 5.77
C ASP A 178 13.26 15.03 5.33
N GLY A 179 13.38 13.90 6.05
CA GLY A 179 14.36 12.85 5.79
C GLY A 179 13.83 11.75 4.84
N SER A 180 14.64 11.37 3.84
CA SER A 180 14.25 10.31 2.89
C SER A 180 13.91 8.96 3.55
N GLU A 181 14.57 8.61 4.66
CA GLU A 181 14.30 7.36 5.38
C GLU A 181 13.01 7.45 6.19
N GLU A 182 12.77 8.58 6.86
CA GLU A 182 11.53 8.84 7.58
C GLU A 182 10.35 8.76 6.62
N VAL A 183 10.42 9.46 5.48
CA VAL A 183 9.39 9.43 4.42
C VAL A 183 9.13 8.01 3.94
N ALA A 184 10.17 7.17 3.82
CA ALA A 184 10.01 5.77 3.43
C ALA A 184 9.32 4.93 4.51
N ILE A 185 9.62 5.17 5.79
CA ILE A 185 8.98 4.52 6.93
C ILE A 185 7.51 4.92 7.03
N ARG A 186 7.20 6.22 7.00
CA ARG A 186 5.83 6.74 6.97
C ARG A 186 5.06 6.21 5.79
N ARG A 187 5.65 6.22 4.60
CA ARG A 187 5.05 5.64 3.40
C ARG A 187 4.68 4.18 3.60
N ARG A 188 5.61 3.37 4.11
CA ARG A 188 5.36 1.95 4.39
C ARG A 188 4.20 1.77 5.37
N ARG A 189 4.20 2.55 6.46
CA ARG A 189 3.19 2.47 7.52
C ARG A 189 1.81 2.96 7.06
N LEU A 190 1.70 4.14 6.45
CA LEU A 190 0.41 4.70 6.02
C LEU A 190 -0.24 3.83 4.93
N VAL A 191 0.55 3.34 3.96
CA VAL A 191 0.06 2.38 2.96
C VAL A 191 -0.37 1.07 3.64
N GLY A 192 0.38 0.59 4.64
CA GLY A 192 0.04 -0.61 5.42
C GLY A 192 -1.29 -0.48 6.18
N VAL A 193 -1.45 0.60 6.95
CA VAL A 193 -2.68 0.94 7.68
C VAL A 193 -3.86 1.01 6.70
N THR A 194 -3.69 1.70 5.59
CA THR A 194 -4.75 1.89 4.60
C THR A 194 -5.16 0.57 3.93
N LYS A 195 -4.21 -0.30 3.58
CA LYS A 195 -4.51 -1.67 3.10
C LYS A 195 -5.26 -2.48 4.15
N PHE A 196 -4.85 -2.40 5.41
CA PHE A 196 -5.48 -3.14 6.49
C PHE A 196 -6.92 -2.67 6.73
N ILE A 197 -7.17 -1.35 6.71
CA ILE A 197 -8.52 -0.75 6.73
C ILE A 197 -9.38 -1.34 5.59
N GLY A 198 -8.85 -1.37 4.37
CA GLY A 198 -9.56 -1.97 3.22
C GLY A 198 -9.93 -3.45 3.44
N GLU A 199 -9.02 -4.25 4.01
CA GLU A 199 -9.27 -5.66 4.29
C GLU A 199 -10.28 -5.88 5.44
N LEU A 200 -10.24 -5.05 6.48
CA LEU A 200 -11.23 -5.06 7.55
C LEU A 200 -12.63 -4.69 7.03
N PHE A 201 -12.71 -3.71 6.13
CA PHE A 201 -13.96 -3.31 5.48
C PHE A 201 -14.59 -4.46 4.67
N LYS A 202 -13.79 -5.20 3.90
CA LYS A 202 -14.26 -6.39 3.15
C LYS A 202 -14.90 -7.44 4.05
N LEU A 203 -14.45 -7.54 5.30
CA LEU A 203 -14.97 -8.47 6.31
C LEU A 203 -16.04 -7.84 7.21
N GLN A 204 -16.63 -6.72 6.79
CA GLN A 204 -17.68 -5.98 7.49
C GLN A 204 -17.28 -5.56 8.91
N MET A 205 -15.98 -5.45 9.18
CA MET A 205 -15.46 -4.98 10.46
C MET A 205 -15.40 -3.45 10.54
N LEU A 206 -15.56 -2.76 9.41
CA LEU A 206 -15.69 -1.30 9.32
C LEU A 206 -16.98 -0.93 8.58
N THR A 207 -17.44 0.30 8.75
CA THR A 207 -18.57 0.84 7.98
C THR A 207 -18.06 1.54 6.72
N GLU A 208 -18.94 1.68 5.72
CA GLU A 208 -18.65 2.44 4.51
C GLU A 208 -18.27 3.90 4.83
N ARG A 209 -18.93 4.51 5.83
CA ARG A 209 -18.65 5.88 6.28
C ARG A 209 -17.17 6.08 6.64
N ILE A 210 -16.60 5.19 7.46
CA ILE A 210 -15.20 5.28 7.89
C ILE A 210 -14.25 5.27 6.69
N VAL A 211 -14.50 4.38 5.72
CA VAL A 211 -13.64 4.27 4.54
C VAL A 211 -13.73 5.51 3.63
N HIS A 212 -14.92 6.09 3.49
CA HIS A 212 -15.11 7.36 2.79
C HIS A 212 -14.39 8.53 3.48
N GLU A 213 -14.33 8.58 4.81
CA GLU A 213 -13.53 9.58 5.54
C GLU A 213 -12.03 9.43 5.25
N CYS A 214 -11.50 8.20 5.29
CA CYS A 214 -10.10 7.94 4.92
C CYS A 214 -9.79 8.44 3.50
N ILE A 215 -10.67 8.18 2.52
CA ILE A 215 -10.48 8.66 1.14
C ILE A 215 -10.51 10.19 1.09
N LYS A 216 -11.44 10.84 1.79
CA LYS A 216 -11.55 12.30 1.83
C LYS A 216 -10.28 12.96 2.40
N LEU A 217 -9.71 12.41 3.47
CA LEU A 217 -8.45 12.91 4.03
C LEU A 217 -7.27 12.68 3.10
N LEU A 218 -7.14 11.47 2.56
CA LEU A 218 -6.02 11.18 1.66
C LEU A 218 -6.06 12.08 0.42
N LEU A 219 -7.25 12.41 -0.04
CA LEU A 219 -7.43 13.33 -1.16
C LEU A 219 -7.39 14.81 -0.75
N SER A 220 -7.38 15.20 0.53
CA SER A 220 -7.23 16.62 0.89
C SER A 220 -5.81 17.11 0.62
N GLU A 221 -4.81 16.25 0.84
CA GLU A 221 -3.38 16.51 0.61
C GLU A 221 -2.95 16.03 -0.80
N THR A 222 -3.36 16.75 -1.85
CA THR A 222 -3.11 16.34 -3.25
C THR A 222 -1.69 16.49 -3.75
N GLU A 223 -0.82 17.12 -2.97
CA GLU A 223 0.59 17.34 -3.31
C GLU A 223 1.50 16.28 -2.70
N ASP A 224 1.01 15.51 -1.70
CA ASP A 224 1.80 14.48 -1.02
C ASP A 224 1.70 13.13 -1.74
N PRO A 225 2.82 12.63 -2.34
CA PRO A 225 2.84 11.34 -3.02
C PRO A 225 2.42 10.16 -2.11
N VAL A 226 2.69 10.24 -0.80
CA VAL A 226 2.40 9.19 0.17
C VAL A 226 0.89 9.07 0.41
N HIS A 227 0.19 10.21 0.50
CA HIS A 227 -1.27 10.25 0.60
C HIS A 227 -1.92 9.68 -0.66
N LEU A 228 -1.44 10.09 -1.83
CA LEU A 228 -1.94 9.64 -3.14
C LEU A 228 -1.71 8.14 -3.38
N GLU A 229 -0.57 7.61 -2.95
CA GLU A 229 -0.32 6.17 -3.01
C GLU A 229 -1.20 5.38 -2.06
N SER A 230 -1.42 5.91 -0.85
CA SER A 230 -2.27 5.29 0.16
C SER A 230 -3.72 5.20 -0.32
N VAL A 231 -4.28 6.26 -0.93
CA VAL A 231 -5.66 6.20 -1.47
C VAL A 231 -5.77 5.22 -2.63
N CYS A 232 -4.74 5.12 -3.48
CA CYS A 232 -4.69 4.10 -4.51
C CYS A 232 -4.72 2.69 -3.90
N ALA A 233 -3.92 2.43 -2.87
CA ALA A 233 -3.90 1.15 -2.18
C ALA A 233 -5.26 0.79 -1.54
N LEU A 234 -5.94 1.78 -0.94
CA LEU A 234 -7.30 1.62 -0.39
C LEU A 234 -8.29 1.19 -1.48
N LEU A 235 -8.33 1.94 -2.57
CA LEU A 235 -9.28 1.74 -3.67
C LEU A 235 -9.01 0.44 -4.43
N MET A 236 -7.76 0.02 -4.55
CA MET A 236 -7.42 -1.31 -5.09
C MET A 236 -7.99 -2.45 -4.24
N THR A 237 -8.16 -2.23 -2.94
CA THR A 237 -8.65 -3.25 -2.01
C THR A 237 -10.17 -3.21 -1.87
N ALA A 238 -10.72 -2.01 -1.64
CA ALA A 238 -12.11 -1.80 -1.25
C ALA A 238 -12.97 -1.14 -2.32
N GLY A 239 -12.38 -0.63 -3.42
CA GLY A 239 -13.07 0.24 -4.38
C GLY A 239 -14.30 -0.37 -5.03
N LEU A 240 -14.25 -1.66 -5.39
CA LEU A 240 -15.41 -2.39 -5.92
C LEU A 240 -16.59 -2.41 -4.93
N MET A 241 -16.30 -2.59 -3.64
CA MET A 241 -17.33 -2.65 -2.60
C MET A 241 -17.89 -1.27 -2.23
N LEU A 242 -17.11 -0.21 -2.48
CA LEU A 242 -17.51 1.19 -2.24
C LEU A 242 -18.29 1.80 -3.42
N ASP A 243 -18.09 1.33 -4.65
CA ASP A 243 -18.74 1.88 -5.84
C ASP A 243 -20.17 1.35 -6.02
N THR A 244 -21.00 1.62 -5.01
CA THR A 244 -22.41 1.27 -4.99
C THR A 244 -23.26 2.37 -5.64
N PRO A 245 -24.48 2.09 -6.14
CA PRO A 245 -25.37 3.13 -6.67
C PRO A 245 -25.66 4.25 -5.67
N LYS A 246 -25.62 3.96 -4.36
CA LYS A 246 -25.86 4.95 -3.29
C LYS A 246 -24.67 5.89 -3.08
N ALA A 247 -23.44 5.38 -3.21
CA ALA A 247 -22.21 6.13 -2.99
C ALA A 247 -21.57 6.66 -4.28
N ARG A 248 -22.20 6.43 -5.43
CA ARG A 248 -21.68 6.81 -6.75
C ARG A 248 -21.30 8.28 -6.85
N SER A 249 -22.09 9.19 -6.26
CA SER A 249 -21.79 10.63 -6.25
C SER A 249 -20.47 10.94 -5.55
N HIS A 250 -20.20 10.32 -4.39
CA HIS A 250 -18.92 10.48 -3.70
C HIS A 250 -17.77 9.94 -4.52
N MET A 251 -17.94 8.73 -5.08
CA MET A 251 -16.92 8.10 -5.91
C MET A 251 -16.60 8.92 -7.16
N ASP A 252 -17.59 9.53 -7.80
CA ASP A 252 -17.40 10.42 -8.96
C ASP A 252 -16.55 11.64 -8.59
N VAL A 253 -16.80 12.25 -7.43
CA VAL A 253 -16.00 13.39 -6.93
C VAL A 253 -14.55 12.97 -6.66
N TYR A 254 -14.33 11.83 -6.02
CA TYR A 254 -12.98 11.34 -5.73
C TYR A 254 -12.19 11.07 -7.00
N PHE A 255 -12.78 10.35 -7.95
CA PHE A 255 -12.10 9.99 -9.19
C PHE A 255 -11.88 11.18 -10.10
N HIS A 256 -12.80 12.14 -10.13
CA HIS A 256 -12.57 13.41 -10.83
C HIS A 256 -11.35 14.15 -10.24
N ARG A 257 -11.25 14.24 -8.91
CA ARG A 257 -10.09 14.84 -8.25
C ARG A 257 -8.79 14.07 -8.55
N MET A 258 -8.82 12.74 -8.49
CA MET A 258 -7.66 11.90 -8.83
C MET A 258 -7.21 12.08 -10.29
N GLU A 259 -8.14 12.21 -11.23
CA GLU A 259 -7.82 12.46 -12.64
C GLU A 259 -7.13 13.82 -12.82
N LEU A 260 -7.66 14.89 -12.21
CA LEU A 260 -7.03 16.22 -12.24
C LEU A 260 -5.61 16.19 -11.67
N VAL A 261 -5.44 15.55 -10.50
CA VAL A 261 -4.14 15.43 -9.84
C VAL A 261 -3.15 14.61 -10.68
N SER A 262 -3.63 13.59 -11.40
CA SER A 262 -2.78 12.74 -12.23
C SER A 262 -2.14 13.44 -13.43
N GLU A 263 -2.62 14.63 -13.80
CA GLU A 263 -2.05 15.47 -14.86
C GLU A 263 -1.10 16.55 -14.32
N SER A 264 -0.93 16.67 -13.00
CA SER A 264 -0.04 17.65 -12.38
C SER A 264 1.43 17.45 -12.77
N THR A 265 2.14 18.53 -13.07
CA THR A 265 3.59 18.48 -13.34
C THR A 265 4.43 18.35 -12.08
N GLN A 266 3.87 18.67 -10.91
CA GLN A 266 4.60 18.70 -9.63
C GLN A 266 4.75 17.32 -9.00
N LEU A 267 3.96 16.34 -9.43
CA LEU A 267 3.97 15.01 -8.86
C LEU A 267 4.98 14.08 -9.55
N PRO A 268 5.60 13.16 -8.78
CA PRO A 268 6.41 12.09 -9.35
C PRO A 268 5.64 11.26 -10.38
N THR A 269 6.34 10.81 -11.42
CA THR A 269 5.75 10.04 -12.52
C THR A 269 5.08 8.75 -12.03
N TYR A 270 5.67 8.05 -11.05
CA TYR A 270 5.10 6.81 -10.52
C TYR A 270 3.74 7.03 -9.84
N THR A 271 3.59 8.11 -9.06
CA THR A 271 2.33 8.49 -8.38
C THR A 271 1.23 8.75 -9.42
N LYS A 272 1.55 9.51 -10.47
CA LYS A 272 0.63 9.77 -11.58
C LYS A 272 0.18 8.49 -12.28
N ARG A 273 1.12 7.58 -12.56
CA ARG A 273 0.78 6.27 -13.14
C ARG A 273 -0.17 5.48 -12.24
N SER A 274 0.11 5.43 -10.93
CA SER A 274 -0.73 4.72 -9.96
C SER A 274 -2.16 5.25 -9.94
N LEU A 275 -2.34 6.58 -9.89
CA LEU A 275 -3.65 7.23 -10.00
C LEU A 275 -4.38 6.84 -11.29
N LYS A 276 -3.68 6.90 -12.44
CA LYS A 276 -4.26 6.54 -13.75
C LYS A 276 -4.68 5.07 -13.81
N VAL A 277 -3.92 4.16 -13.20
CA VAL A 277 -4.28 2.73 -13.11
C VAL A 277 -5.58 2.55 -12.34
N VAL A 278 -5.71 3.15 -11.16
CA VAL A 278 -6.94 3.05 -10.35
C VAL A 278 -8.13 3.69 -11.06
N CYS A 279 -7.95 4.85 -11.68
CA CYS A 279 -8.99 5.51 -12.49
C CYS A 279 -9.46 4.62 -13.65
N ASN A 280 -8.52 3.98 -14.35
CA ASN A 280 -8.86 3.04 -15.40
C ASN A 280 -9.63 1.81 -14.86
N LEU A 281 -9.20 1.26 -13.73
CA LEU A 281 -9.86 0.12 -13.09
C LEU A 281 -11.33 0.41 -12.80
N ARG A 282 -11.65 1.62 -12.31
CA ARG A 282 -13.04 2.04 -12.11
C ARG A 282 -13.83 2.17 -13.42
N ARG A 283 -13.24 2.76 -14.47
CA ARG A 283 -13.91 2.88 -15.78
C ARG A 283 -14.30 1.53 -16.37
N VAL A 284 -13.46 0.51 -16.17
CA VAL A 284 -13.78 -0.89 -16.56
C VAL A 284 -14.62 -1.62 -15.51
N LYS A 285 -15.35 -0.88 -14.66
CA LYS A 285 -16.27 -1.39 -13.63
C LYS A 285 -15.60 -2.35 -12.65
N TRP A 286 -14.36 -2.04 -12.25
CA TRP A 286 -13.57 -2.84 -11.31
C TRP A 286 -13.32 -4.28 -11.75
N VAL A 287 -13.58 -4.59 -13.02
CA VAL A 287 -13.26 -5.89 -13.59
C VAL A 287 -11.75 -5.92 -13.75
N PRO A 288 -11.04 -6.79 -13.02
CA PRO A 288 -9.67 -7.10 -13.37
C PRO A 288 -9.78 -7.82 -14.71
N ASP A 289 -9.21 -7.26 -15.78
CA ASP A 289 -9.37 -7.71 -17.16
C ASP A 289 -9.45 -9.26 -17.30
N THR A 290 -10.62 -9.77 -17.73
CA THR A 290 -11.06 -11.18 -17.56
C THR A 290 -10.94 -12.01 -18.85
N THR A 291 -10.44 -11.46 -19.95
CA THR A 291 -9.96 -12.27 -21.09
C THR A 291 -8.80 -13.21 -20.71
N LEU A 292 -8.26 -13.07 -19.49
CA LEU A 292 -7.20 -13.87 -18.88
C LEU A 292 -7.66 -14.79 -17.74
N SER A 293 -8.94 -15.21 -17.72
CA SER A 293 -9.49 -16.08 -16.67
C SER A 293 -10.11 -17.41 -17.13
N ILE A 294 -10.35 -17.62 -18.43
CA ILE A 294 -11.15 -18.78 -18.91
C ILE A 294 -10.31 -20.02 -19.28
N ASN A 295 -9.00 -19.91 -19.52
CA ASN A 295 -8.22 -21.04 -20.03
C ASN A 295 -7.35 -21.73 -18.95
N ARG A 296 -7.97 -22.26 -17.88
CA ARG A 296 -7.26 -23.08 -16.87
C ARG A 296 -7.75 -24.50 -16.68
N GLN A 297 -8.80 -24.95 -17.37
CA GLN A 297 -9.30 -26.32 -17.24
C GLN A 297 -9.77 -26.88 -18.59
N SER A 298 -8.84 -27.06 -19.52
CA SER A 298 -8.99 -28.05 -20.59
C SER A 298 -7.62 -28.37 -21.19
N SER A 299 -7.31 -29.67 -21.21
CA SER A 299 -6.13 -30.33 -21.79
C SER A 299 -4.84 -30.37 -20.94
N LEU A 300 -4.89 -31.13 -19.84
CA LEU A 300 -3.85 -32.13 -19.62
C LEU A 300 -4.40 -33.43 -20.20
N ASP A 301 -3.92 -33.82 -21.38
CA ASP A 301 -3.78 -35.19 -21.86
C ASP A 301 -3.19 -35.15 -23.28
N GLY A 302 -1.97 -35.67 -23.44
CA GLY A 302 -1.44 -36.03 -24.77
C GLY A 302 0.05 -35.77 -25.02
N LEU A 303 0.88 -36.78 -24.71
CA LEU A 303 1.99 -37.31 -25.55
C LEU A 303 3.27 -36.43 -25.70
N THR A 304 4.35 -36.75 -25.00
CA THR A 304 5.51 -37.62 -25.40
C THR A 304 6.43 -37.07 -26.50
N GLU A 305 7.71 -36.91 -26.11
CA GLU A 305 8.96 -37.09 -26.87
C GLU A 305 9.19 -36.34 -28.20
N THR A 306 10.26 -35.53 -28.27
CA THR A 306 11.56 -35.88 -28.89
C THR A 306 12.40 -34.63 -29.17
N SER A 307 13.72 -34.84 -29.14
CA SER A 307 14.81 -33.93 -29.49
C SER A 307 14.70 -33.27 -30.86
N SER A 308 15.19 -32.03 -30.99
CA SER A 308 16.24 -31.60 -31.96
C SER A 308 16.36 -30.07 -32.04
N ILE A 309 17.60 -29.57 -31.98
CA ILE A 309 18.08 -28.26 -32.51
C ILE A 309 19.01 -28.68 -33.68
N PRO A 310 19.09 -28.03 -34.87
CA PRO A 310 19.46 -26.61 -35.00
C PRO A 310 19.00 -25.78 -36.23
N GLY A 311 19.06 -24.45 -36.05
CA GLY A 311 19.48 -23.49 -37.07
C GLY A 311 18.41 -22.95 -38.00
N THR A 312 18.27 -21.61 -38.08
CA THR A 312 18.54 -20.80 -39.29
C THR A 312 18.38 -19.31 -38.92
N ILE A 313 19.40 -18.53 -39.27
CA ILE A 313 19.43 -17.07 -39.25
C ILE A 313 18.54 -16.58 -40.38
N ASN A 314 17.53 -15.75 -40.08
CA ASN A 314 16.94 -14.86 -41.08
C ASN A 314 17.14 -13.41 -40.64
N HIS A 315 18.00 -12.73 -41.39
CA HIS A 315 17.96 -11.29 -41.59
C HIS A 315 16.58 -10.94 -42.17
N ASP A 316 15.85 -10.02 -41.55
CA ASP A 316 14.95 -9.17 -42.31
C ASP A 316 14.87 -7.76 -41.71
N SER A 317 14.61 -6.87 -42.63
CA SER A 317 14.93 -5.47 -42.76
C SER A 317 13.81 -4.60 -42.17
N GLY A 318 14.19 -3.38 -41.79
CA GLY A 318 13.36 -2.21 -41.49
C GLY A 318 11.82 -2.33 -41.55
N VAL A 319 11.20 -2.19 -40.38
CA VAL A 319 9.89 -1.54 -40.22
C VAL A 319 9.97 -0.66 -38.96
N GLY A 320 9.42 0.55 -39.02
CA GLY A 320 9.51 1.63 -38.03
C GLY A 320 9.00 1.29 -36.62
N PRO A 321 8.84 2.30 -35.74
CA PRO A 321 8.64 2.07 -34.30
C PRO A 321 7.47 1.12 -34.07
N LYS A 322 7.78 -0.10 -33.63
CA LYS A 322 6.78 -1.09 -33.28
C LYS A 322 5.89 -0.45 -32.22
N ASN A 323 4.62 -0.33 -32.55
CA ASN A 323 3.57 0.03 -31.61
C ASN A 323 3.48 -1.12 -30.60
N ILE A 324 4.27 -1.04 -29.52
CA ILE A 324 4.29 -2.01 -28.44
C ILE A 324 2.91 -1.95 -27.79
N GLN A 325 2.13 -3.02 -27.90
CA GLN A 325 0.84 -3.09 -27.23
C GLN A 325 1.04 -2.89 -25.72
N PRO A 326 0.16 -2.15 -25.02
CA PRO A 326 0.28 -1.93 -23.59
C PRO A 326 0.35 -3.28 -22.86
N LEU A 327 1.42 -3.48 -22.09
CA LEU A 327 1.61 -4.73 -21.36
C LEU A 327 0.49 -4.90 -20.32
N HIS A 328 -0.05 -6.11 -20.20
CA HIS A 328 -1.15 -6.40 -19.29
C HIS A 328 -0.74 -6.20 -17.81
N LEU A 329 -1.63 -5.64 -16.99
CA LEU A 329 -1.32 -5.22 -15.61
C LEU A 329 -0.77 -6.35 -14.72
N LYS A 330 -1.25 -7.59 -14.90
CA LYS A 330 -0.72 -8.76 -14.16
C LYS A 330 0.75 -9.06 -14.49
N ASP A 331 1.18 -8.77 -15.71
CA ASP A 331 2.58 -8.97 -16.10
C ASP A 331 3.45 -7.83 -15.60
N TYR A 332 2.94 -6.59 -15.59
CA TYR A 332 3.60 -5.49 -14.87
C TYR A 332 3.82 -5.78 -13.40
N ILE A 333 2.77 -6.21 -12.67
CA ILE A 333 2.87 -6.53 -11.24
C ILE A 333 3.86 -7.68 -11.02
N LYS A 334 3.85 -8.72 -11.87
CA LYS A 334 4.84 -9.81 -11.78
C LYS A 334 6.27 -9.35 -12.04
N LEU A 335 6.48 -8.45 -13.00
CA LEU A 335 7.81 -7.92 -13.32
C LEU A 335 8.30 -7.00 -12.19
N GLU A 336 7.42 -6.19 -11.61
CA GLU A 336 7.69 -5.38 -10.42
C GLU A 336 8.00 -6.26 -9.20
N GLU A 337 7.19 -7.26 -8.90
CA GLU A 337 7.44 -8.22 -7.81
C GLU A 337 8.77 -8.97 -8.01
N ARG A 338 9.11 -9.32 -9.26
CA ARG A 338 10.42 -9.91 -9.61
C ARG A 338 11.58 -8.96 -9.34
N ALA A 339 11.47 -7.70 -9.73
CA ALA A 339 12.48 -6.68 -9.46
C ALA A 339 12.67 -6.47 -7.94
N ILE A 340 11.58 -6.36 -7.19
CA ILE A 340 11.61 -6.23 -5.73
C ILE A 340 12.24 -7.46 -5.07
N THR A 341 11.87 -8.65 -5.53
CA THR A 341 12.39 -9.93 -5.02
C THR A 341 13.89 -10.07 -5.27
N PHE A 342 14.39 -9.63 -6.43
CA PHE A 342 15.82 -9.63 -6.73
C PHE A 342 16.64 -8.86 -5.68
N PHE A 343 16.26 -7.61 -5.38
CA PHE A 343 16.95 -6.80 -4.38
C PHE A 343 16.75 -7.29 -2.94
N ARG A 344 15.68 -8.07 -2.67
CA ARG A 344 15.42 -8.67 -1.36
C ARG A 344 16.28 -9.91 -1.11
N ILE A 345 16.41 -10.79 -2.09
CA ILE A 345 17.15 -12.06 -1.96
C ILE A 345 18.66 -11.82 -2.02
N LYS A 346 19.11 -10.69 -2.59
CA LYS A 346 20.54 -10.32 -2.74
C LYS A 346 21.38 -11.43 -3.40
N SER A 347 20.77 -12.17 -4.32
CA SER A 347 21.41 -13.28 -5.01
C SER A 347 21.48 -13.00 -6.51
N ILE A 348 22.65 -13.25 -7.10
CA ILE A 348 22.85 -13.25 -8.54
C ILE A 348 22.25 -14.56 -9.06
N ASN A 349 20.93 -14.62 -9.21
CA ASN A 349 20.29 -15.81 -9.76
C ASN A 349 19.64 -15.51 -11.10
N SER A 350 20.03 -16.29 -12.12
CA SER A 350 19.58 -16.17 -13.51
C SER A 350 18.05 -16.26 -13.67
N ASP A 351 17.37 -16.79 -12.65
CA ASP A 351 15.92 -16.90 -12.50
C ASP A 351 15.17 -15.57 -12.72
N CYS A 352 15.83 -14.43 -12.49
CA CYS A 352 15.23 -13.10 -12.67
C CYS A 352 14.67 -12.91 -14.10
N PHE A 353 15.38 -13.42 -15.12
CA PHE A 353 14.98 -13.30 -16.53
C PHE A 353 14.41 -14.60 -17.12
N ILE A 354 14.58 -15.74 -16.44
CA ILE A 354 14.05 -17.03 -16.90
C ILE A 354 12.51 -17.00 -16.85
N GLY A 355 11.90 -17.40 -17.97
CA GLY A 355 10.44 -17.37 -18.17
C GLY A 355 9.86 -15.99 -18.48
N VAL A 356 10.68 -14.94 -18.60
CA VAL A 356 10.21 -13.61 -19.06
C VAL A 356 10.27 -13.56 -20.59
N PRO A 357 9.17 -13.24 -21.28
CA PRO A 357 9.15 -13.01 -22.71
C PRO A 357 10.16 -11.91 -23.12
N PRO A 358 10.85 -12.03 -24.27
CA PRO A 358 11.86 -11.04 -24.68
C PRO A 358 11.37 -9.59 -24.65
N GLU A 359 10.12 -9.35 -25.07
CA GLU A 359 9.48 -8.03 -25.09
C GLU A 359 9.28 -7.41 -23.69
N GLN A 360 9.20 -8.25 -22.65
CA GLN A 360 9.03 -7.84 -21.24
C GLN A 360 10.36 -7.65 -20.50
N ARG A 361 11.47 -8.14 -21.06
CA ARG A 361 12.79 -8.05 -20.42
C ARG A 361 13.31 -6.61 -20.38
N CYS A 362 13.04 -5.81 -21.42
CA CYS A 362 13.38 -4.38 -21.42
C CYS A 362 12.66 -3.61 -20.31
N ILE A 363 11.38 -3.92 -20.06
CA ILE A 363 10.59 -3.32 -18.99
C ILE A 363 11.13 -3.74 -17.62
N LEU A 364 11.46 -5.02 -17.43
CA LEU A 364 12.08 -5.49 -16.20
C LEU A 364 13.45 -4.84 -15.94
N LEU A 365 14.26 -4.70 -16.98
CA LEU A 365 15.54 -3.98 -16.92
C LEU A 365 15.33 -2.53 -16.49
N GLU A 366 14.36 -1.84 -17.08
CA GLU A 366 14.05 -0.46 -16.72
C GLU A 366 13.69 -0.35 -15.23
N TRP A 367 12.85 -1.25 -14.73
CA TRP A 367 12.47 -1.32 -13.33
C TRP A 367 13.64 -1.65 -12.40
N LEU A 368 14.49 -2.60 -12.77
CA LEU A 368 15.68 -2.96 -12.00
C LEU A 368 16.65 -1.78 -11.88
N ILE A 369 16.92 -1.09 -12.99
CA ILE A 369 17.80 0.08 -13.00
C ILE A 369 17.18 1.20 -12.17
N GLN A 370 15.90 1.53 -12.38
CA GLN A 370 15.21 2.58 -11.61
C GLN A 370 15.23 2.29 -10.10
N ASN A 371 15.00 1.03 -9.70
CA ASN A 371 15.07 0.64 -8.29
C ASN A 371 16.50 0.70 -7.74
N ALA A 372 17.52 0.33 -8.50
CA ALA A 372 18.92 0.40 -8.06
C ALA A 372 19.42 1.84 -7.86
N LEU A 373 18.96 2.80 -8.68
CA LEU A 373 19.40 4.20 -8.57
C LEU A 373 19.03 4.82 -7.21
N HIS A 374 17.84 4.48 -6.69
CA HIS A 374 17.35 4.94 -5.39
C HIS A 374 17.87 4.13 -4.19
N ARG A 375 18.79 3.17 -4.39
CA ARG A 375 19.35 2.29 -3.36
C ARG A 375 20.82 2.56 -3.08
N GLU A 376 21.36 1.90 -2.05
CA GLU A 376 22.79 1.93 -1.71
C GLU A 376 23.67 1.42 -2.87
N GLU A 377 24.93 1.86 -2.91
CA GLU A 377 25.89 1.49 -3.96
C GLU A 377 26.08 -0.03 -4.09
N ARG A 378 25.96 -0.78 -2.99
CA ARG A 378 26.03 -2.26 -2.98
C ARG A 378 24.98 -2.92 -3.87
N ASP A 379 23.77 -2.37 -3.93
CA ASP A 379 22.69 -2.90 -4.77
C ASP A 379 22.93 -2.60 -6.26
N VAL A 380 23.61 -1.49 -6.57
CA VAL A 380 24.06 -1.14 -7.92
C VAL A 380 25.11 -2.14 -8.42
N TRP A 381 26.10 -2.47 -7.57
CA TRP A 381 27.12 -3.47 -7.90
C TRP A 381 26.54 -4.89 -8.04
N LEU A 382 25.54 -5.25 -7.24
CA LEU A 382 24.82 -6.52 -7.40
C LEU A 382 24.08 -6.58 -8.75
N LEU A 383 23.40 -5.50 -9.13
CA LEU A 383 22.73 -5.41 -10.43
C LEU A 383 23.74 -5.42 -11.58
N ALA A 384 24.89 -4.76 -11.43
CA ALA A 384 25.97 -4.76 -12.40
C ALA A 384 26.51 -6.19 -12.65
N ALA A 385 26.70 -6.96 -11.58
CA ALA A 385 27.11 -8.37 -11.71
C ALA A 385 26.05 -9.21 -12.44
N LEU A 386 24.75 -8.96 -12.21
CA LEU A 386 23.67 -9.60 -12.97
C LEU A 386 23.71 -9.21 -14.46
N PHE A 387 24.01 -7.95 -14.79
CA PHE A 387 24.09 -7.48 -16.17
C PHE A 387 25.26 -8.12 -16.92
N SER A 388 26.45 -8.18 -16.31
CA SER A 388 27.61 -8.86 -16.88
C SER A 388 27.37 -10.36 -17.07
N PHE A 389 26.70 -11.00 -16.11
CA PHE A 389 26.28 -12.39 -16.25
C PHE A 389 25.28 -12.57 -17.41
N ALA A 390 24.25 -11.73 -17.50
CA ALA A 390 23.22 -11.83 -18.54
C ALA A 390 23.76 -11.52 -19.95
N ALA A 391 24.73 -10.62 -20.05
CA ALA A 391 25.43 -10.31 -21.30
C ALA A 391 26.33 -11.47 -21.75
N SER A 392 27.13 -12.04 -20.83
CA SER A 392 28.05 -13.16 -21.14
C SER A 392 27.34 -14.48 -21.47
N THR A 393 26.11 -14.67 -20.99
CA THR A 393 25.29 -15.87 -21.22
C THR A 393 24.26 -15.69 -22.34
N HIS A 394 24.27 -14.56 -23.05
CA HIS A 394 23.30 -14.19 -24.08
C HIS A 394 21.82 -14.24 -23.63
N LEU A 395 21.55 -14.13 -22.31
CA LEU A 395 20.18 -14.05 -21.79
C LEU A 395 19.47 -12.75 -22.24
N LEU A 396 20.26 -11.70 -22.46
CA LEU A 396 19.81 -10.39 -22.95
C LEU A 396 20.64 -9.96 -24.16
N SER A 397 19.98 -9.37 -25.15
CA SER A 397 20.67 -8.77 -26.29
C SER A 397 21.20 -7.38 -25.93
N ALA A 398 22.28 -6.94 -26.58
CA ALA A 398 22.80 -5.58 -26.42
C ALA A 398 21.71 -4.52 -26.70
N GLN A 399 20.84 -4.77 -27.68
CA GLN A 399 19.71 -3.92 -28.01
C GLN A 399 18.72 -3.75 -26.85
N SER A 400 18.49 -4.81 -26.05
CA SER A 400 17.60 -4.75 -24.89
C SER A 400 18.14 -3.83 -23.80
N PHE A 401 19.47 -3.81 -23.63
CA PHE A 401 20.12 -2.86 -22.72
C PHE A 401 20.04 -1.43 -23.27
N VAL A 402 20.35 -1.22 -24.56
CA VAL A 402 20.27 0.12 -25.19
C VAL A 402 18.88 0.73 -25.03
N GLU A 403 17.82 -0.04 -25.26
CA GLU A 403 16.43 0.43 -25.09
C GLU A 403 16.11 0.80 -23.64
N ALA A 404 16.52 -0.04 -22.68
CA ALA A 404 16.28 0.21 -21.26
C ALA A 404 17.02 1.47 -20.76
N PHE A 405 18.29 1.65 -21.14
CA PHE A 405 19.07 2.85 -20.78
C PHE A 405 18.54 4.11 -21.48
N SER A 406 18.17 4.04 -22.76
CA SER A 406 17.62 5.19 -23.51
C SER A 406 16.31 5.70 -22.90
N SER A 407 15.45 4.80 -22.43
CA SER A 407 14.22 5.14 -21.69
C SER A 407 14.55 5.95 -20.41
N ILE A 408 15.59 5.57 -19.69
CA ILE A 408 15.99 6.16 -18.41
C ILE A 408 16.73 7.49 -18.59
N GLU A 409 17.62 7.60 -19.58
CA GLU A 409 18.43 8.81 -19.85
C GLU A 409 17.61 9.97 -20.43
N SER A 410 16.45 9.69 -21.03
CA SER A 410 15.50 10.72 -21.50
C SER A 410 14.87 11.54 -20.36
N THR A 411 15.07 11.15 -19.10
CA THR A 411 14.58 11.86 -17.91
C THR A 411 15.71 12.67 -17.26
N ASN A 412 15.53 13.99 -17.13
CA ASN A 412 16.54 14.90 -16.56
C ASN A 412 16.78 14.59 -15.07
N ARG A 413 17.92 13.95 -14.73
CA ARG A 413 18.23 13.41 -13.38
C ARG A 413 19.46 14.03 -12.71
N PRO A 414 19.53 14.00 -11.35
CA PRO A 414 20.64 14.55 -10.56
C PRO A 414 21.99 13.85 -10.81
N LEU A 415 23.09 14.57 -10.57
CA LEU A 415 24.47 14.13 -10.86
C LEU A 415 24.89 12.82 -10.18
N GLY A 416 24.35 12.50 -8.99
CA GLY A 416 24.65 11.26 -8.26
C GLY A 416 24.13 9.99 -8.94
N ASP A 417 23.08 10.10 -9.76
CA ASP A 417 22.52 8.97 -10.51
C ASP A 417 23.36 8.64 -11.75
N ARG A 418 24.13 9.60 -12.28
CA ARG A 418 24.98 9.40 -13.46
C ARG A 418 26.10 8.40 -13.20
N ALA A 419 26.81 8.53 -12.06
CA ALA A 419 27.88 7.61 -11.69
C ALA A 419 27.38 6.15 -11.53
N LYS A 420 26.17 5.97 -10.97
CA LYS A 420 25.54 4.65 -10.84
C LYS A 420 25.11 4.08 -12.20
N LEU A 421 24.56 4.92 -13.08
CA LEU A 421 24.22 4.53 -14.45
C LEU A 421 25.46 4.12 -15.25
N ASP A 422 26.57 4.83 -15.11
CA ASP A 422 27.84 4.51 -15.79
C ASP A 422 28.36 3.12 -15.39
N ILE A 423 28.30 2.79 -14.09
CA ILE A 423 28.66 1.45 -13.57
C ILE A 423 27.79 0.36 -14.23
N LEU A 424 26.47 0.57 -14.26
CA LEU A 424 25.54 -0.39 -14.85
C LEU A 424 25.73 -0.51 -16.37
N ARG A 425 25.98 0.60 -17.07
CA ARG A 425 26.19 0.65 -18.53
C ARG A 425 27.47 -0.08 -18.94
N LYS A 426 28.57 0.14 -18.22
CA LYS A 426 29.82 -0.62 -18.41
C LYS A 426 29.62 -2.11 -18.19
N SER A 427 28.90 -2.49 -17.13
CA SER A 427 28.65 -3.90 -16.82
C SER A 427 27.76 -4.62 -17.85
N ALA A 428 26.93 -3.86 -18.58
CA ALA A 428 26.11 -4.35 -19.69
C ALA A 428 26.87 -4.42 -21.03
N GLY A 429 28.14 -4.01 -21.08
CA GLY A 429 28.97 -4.03 -22.29
C GLY A 429 28.59 -2.97 -23.33
N LEU A 430 27.91 -1.89 -22.92
CA LEU A 430 27.56 -0.78 -23.80
C LEU A 430 28.72 0.23 -23.88
N PRO A 431 28.95 0.88 -25.04
CA PRO A 431 29.92 1.95 -25.17
C PRO A 431 29.51 3.17 -24.31
N GLU A 432 30.53 3.92 -23.85
CA GLU A 432 30.34 5.19 -23.12
C GLU A 432 29.46 6.17 -23.90
#